data_AF-A0AB39R0J8-F1
#
_entry.id   AF-A0AB39R0J8-F1
#
_cell.length_a   1.000
_cell.length_b   1.000
_cell.length_c   1.000
_cell.angle_alpha   90.00
_cell.angle_beta   90.00
_cell.angle_gamma   90.00
#
_symmetry.space_group_name_H-M   'P 1'
#
loop_
_entity.id
_entity.type
_entity.pdbx_description
1 polymer ?
#
loop_
_entity_poly.entity_id
_entity_poly.type
_entity_poly.pdbx_seq_one_letter_code
_entity_poly.pdbx_strand_id
1 'polypeptide(L)' 'MSHDETTAEAVTHKERFGALPERIRLEDMVETRRAIPHDPDRDAYDPDEVAVRYGL' A
#
# COMPACT_ATOMS: atom_id res chain seq x y z
N MET A 1 -22.60 -19.21 -26.93
CA MET A 1 -22.23 -17.81 -26.70
C MET A 1 -21.43 -17.34 -27.89
N SER A 2 -22.06 -16.56 -28.77
CA SER A 2 -21.38 -15.91 -29.90
C SER A 2 -20.63 -14.68 -29.40
N HIS A 3 -19.50 -14.35 -30.02
CA HIS A 3 -18.72 -13.14 -29.70
C HIS A 3 -19.55 -11.85 -29.82
N ASP A 4 -20.51 -11.84 -30.74
CA ASP A 4 -21.44 -10.73 -30.98
C ASP A 4 -22.38 -10.50 -29.77
N GLU A 5 -22.86 -11.59 -29.16
CA GLU A 5 -23.74 -11.59 -28.01
C GLU A 5 -23.02 -11.06 -26.76
N THR A 6 -21.76 -11.49 -26.54
CA THR A 6 -20.90 -10.98 -25.45
C THR A 6 -20.61 -9.49 -25.59
N THR A 7 -20.48 -8.99 -26.83
CA THR A 7 -20.24 -7.58 -27.10
C THR A 7 -21.47 -6.73 -26.80
N ALA A 8 -22.66 -7.20 -27.18
CA ALA A 8 -23.93 -6.54 -26.86
C ALA A 8 -24.18 -6.46 -25.34
N GLU A 9 -23.93 -7.55 -24.61
CA GLU A 9 -24.02 -7.58 -23.15
C GLU A 9 -23.05 -6.59 -22.49
N ALA A 10 -21.82 -6.48 -23.01
CA ALA A 10 -20.82 -5.54 -22.52
C ALA A 10 -21.24 -4.07 -22.72
N VAL A 11 -21.94 -3.75 -23.81
CA VAL A 11 -22.50 -2.40 -24.06
C VAL A 11 -23.59 -2.08 -23.04
N THR A 12 -24.57 -2.98 -22.87
CA THR A 12 -25.66 -2.78 -21.89
C THR A 12 -25.14 -2.75 -20.44
N HIS A 13 -24.04 -3.44 -20.14
CA HIS A 13 -23.38 -3.35 -18.85
C HIS A 13 -22.72 -1.97 -18.65
N LYS A 14 -22.01 -1.44 -19.64
CA LYS A 14 -21.38 -0.11 -19.57
C LYS A 14 -22.40 1.02 -19.41
N GLU A 15 -23.57 0.94 -20.04
CA GLU A 15 -24.62 1.96 -19.87
C GLU A 15 -25.20 1.98 -18.44
N ARG A 16 -25.28 0.80 -17.79
CA ARG A 16 -25.81 0.68 -16.43
C ARG A 16 -24.79 1.02 -15.34
N PHE A 17 -23.55 0.58 -15.52
CA PHE A 17 -22.51 0.63 -14.48
C PHE A 17 -21.36 1.59 -14.81
N GLY A 18 -21.34 2.17 -16.01
CA GLY A 18 -20.23 2.98 -16.49
C GLY A 18 -19.03 2.15 -16.95
N ALA A 19 -17.93 2.85 -17.26
CA ALA A 19 -16.64 2.23 -17.57
C ALA A 19 -15.84 1.99 -16.29
N LEU A 20 -14.99 0.96 -16.31
CA LEU A 20 -14.00 0.76 -15.25
C LEU A 20 -13.07 1.99 -15.19
N PRO A 21 -12.78 2.51 -13.99
CA PRO A 21 -11.76 3.54 -13.82
C PRO A 21 -10.40 3.08 -14.35
N GLU A 22 -9.51 4.04 -14.59
CA GLU A 22 -8.13 3.71 -14.93
C GLU A 22 -7.47 2.89 -13.83
N ARG A 23 -6.54 2.02 -14.24
CA ARG A 23 -5.80 1.18 -13.30
C ARG A 23 -4.92 2.06 -12.43
N ILE A 24 -5.16 2.02 -11.13
CA ILE A 24 -4.33 2.68 -10.12
C ILE A 24 -3.06 1.84 -9.91
N ARG A 25 -1.91 2.51 -9.75
CA ARG A 25 -0.67 1.81 -9.43
C ARG A 25 -0.69 1.36 -7.97
N LEU A 26 -0.02 0.25 -7.68
CA LEU A 26 -0.04 -0.31 -6.33
C LEU A 26 0.58 0.66 -5.31
N GLU A 27 1.62 1.39 -5.72
CA GLU A 27 2.27 2.41 -4.89
C GLU A 27 1.33 3.53 -4.45
N ASP A 28 0.32 3.87 -5.26
CA ASP A 28 -0.66 4.91 -4.93
C ASP A 28 -1.77 4.39 -4.01
N MET A 29 -1.87 3.06 -3.84
CA MET A 29 -2.87 2.41 -2.99
C MET A 29 -2.39 2.17 -1.55
N VAL A 30 -1.12 2.46 -1.25
CA VAL A 30 -0.51 2.16 0.06
C VAL A 30 0.06 3.43 0.71
N GLU A 31 -0.12 3.57 2.02
CA GLU A 31 0.49 4.65 2.80
C GLU A 31 1.46 4.05 3.83
N THR A 32 2.67 4.63 3.93
CA THR A 32 3.62 4.27 4.98
C THR A 32 3.37 5.11 6.22
N ARG A 33 2.89 4.47 7.29
CA ARG A 33 2.66 5.10 8.59
C ARG A 33 3.51 4.42 9.67
N ARG A 34 4.13 5.23 10.53
CA ARG A 34 4.90 4.71 11.68
C ARG A 34 3.94 4.00 12.64
N ALA A 35 4.25 2.75 12.98
CA ALA A 35 3.42 1.95 13.89
C ALA A 35 3.44 2.47 15.34
N ILE A 36 4.56 3.05 15.77
CA ILE A 36 4.79 3.58 17.11
C ILE A 36 5.33 5.01 16.96
N PRO A 37 4.96 5.96 17.85
CA PRO A 37 5.59 7.27 17.90
C PRO A 37 7.11 7.20 17.93
N HIS A 38 7.77 8.26 17.45
CA HIS A 38 9.23 8.34 17.59
C HIS A 38 9.59 8.49 19.07
N ASP A 39 10.48 7.63 19.53
CA ASP A 39 11.15 7.82 20.82
C ASP A 39 12.52 8.45 20.53
N PRO A 40 12.78 9.70 20.98
CA PRO A 40 14.04 10.38 20.73
C PRO A 40 15.22 9.73 21.47
N ASP A 41 15.00 9.11 22.62
CA ASP A 41 16.06 8.48 23.42
C ASP A 41 16.54 7.17 22.78
N ARG A 42 15.69 6.54 21.95
CA ARG A 42 16.03 5.33 21.19
C ARG A 42 17.22 5.52 20.24
N ASP A 43 17.39 6.73 19.72
CA ASP A 43 18.45 7.05 18.75
C ASP A 43 19.62 7.79 19.44
N ALA A 44 19.54 8.06 20.75
CA ALA A 44 20.64 8.63 21.52
C ALA A 44 21.71 7.57 21.76
N TYR A 45 22.95 7.88 21.38
CA TYR A 45 24.07 6.98 21.60
C TYR A 45 24.54 7.05 23.07
N ASP A 46 24.42 5.94 23.78
CA ASP A 46 24.98 5.74 25.11
C ASP A 46 26.18 4.76 25.05
N PRO A 47 27.43 5.25 25.20
CA PRO A 47 28.61 4.39 25.18
C PRO A 47 28.66 3.39 26.34
N ASP A 48 28.07 3.73 27.49
CA ASP A 48 28.07 2.88 28.68
C ASP A 48 27.08 1.73 28.49
N GLU A 49 25.90 2.00 27.93
CA GLU A 49 24.93 0.96 27.54
C GLU A 49 25.56 -0.04 26.56
N VAL A 50 26.28 0.47 25.55
CA VAL A 50 26.97 -0.35 24.56
C VAL A 50 28.08 -1.17 25.22
N ALA A 51 28.87 -0.56 26.12
CA ALA A 51 29.93 -1.26 26.84
C ALA A 51 29.37 -2.39 27.72
N VAL A 52 28.27 -2.16 28.44
CA VAL A 52 27.60 -3.18 29.26
C VAL A 52 27.02 -4.31 28.40
N ARG A 53 26.42 -3.98 27.25
CA ARG A 53 25.85 -4.98 26.32
C ARG A 53 26.90 -5.92 25.74
N TYR A 54 28.12 -5.42 25.47
CA TYR A 54 29.17 -6.16 24.78
C TYR A 54 30.37 -6.54 25.66
N GLY A 55 30.38 -6.15 26.94
CA GLY A 55 31.45 -6.48 27.90
C GLY A 55 32.80 -5.85 27.58
N LEU A 56 32.78 -4.59 27.11
CA LEU A 56 33.96 -3.79 26.77
C LEU A 56 34.61 -3.14 27.99
#